data_AF-A0A813FEN9-F1
#
_entry.id   AF-A0A813FEN9-F1
#
_cell.length_a   1.000
_cell.length_b   1.000
_cell.length_c   1.000
_cell.angle_alpha   90.00
_cell.angle_beta   90.00
_cell.angle_gamma   90.00
#
_symmetry.space_group_name_H-M   'P 1'
#
loop_
_entity.id
_entity.type
_entity.pdbx_description
1 polymer ?
#
loop_
_entity_poly.entity_id
_entity_poly.type
_entity_poly.pdbx_seq_one_letter_code
_entity_poly.pdbx_strand_id
1 'polypeptide(L)'
;AGLREHDLLQRATILRSDITQVDTIAFACDVVLMNPPWGQRSHADRPFLEASIALARRAVHVMHSSFAVHLEPWASDGGWEAEKWMEAEFPLPRTYAHQKQDRAFTKAGMWRLRRKPTVQAAEDAT
;
A
#
# COMPACT_ATOMS: atom_id res chain seq x y z
N ALA A 1 -3.94 20.17 -16.23
CA ALA A 1 -3.26 19.31 -15.22
C ALA A 1 -4.33 18.88 -14.23
N GLY A 2 -4.69 17.59 -14.24
CA GLY A 2 -5.97 17.09 -13.72
C GLY A 2 -6.34 17.48 -12.28
N LEU A 3 -5.36 17.83 -11.44
CA LEU A 3 -5.59 18.28 -10.07
C LEU A 3 -6.45 19.55 -9.97
N ARG A 4 -6.28 20.50 -10.91
CA ARG A 4 -7.06 21.76 -10.95
C ARG A 4 -8.41 21.58 -11.62
N GLU A 5 -8.50 20.69 -12.61
CA GLU A 5 -9.73 20.41 -13.36
C GLU A 5 -10.79 19.71 -12.50
N HIS A 6 -10.37 18.96 -11.47
CA HIS A 6 -11.27 18.24 -10.56
C HIS A 6 -11.40 18.87 -9.16
N ASP A 7 -10.88 20.09 -8.98
CA ASP A 7 -10.89 20.82 -7.71
C ASP A 7 -10.39 19.99 -6.51
N LEU A 8 -9.42 19.11 -6.77
CA LEU A 8 -8.91 18.17 -5.77
C LEU A 8 -8.09 18.89 -4.70
N LEU A 9 -7.58 20.09 -5.02
CA LEU A 9 -6.83 20.92 -4.07
C LEU A 9 -7.69 21.41 -2.90
N GLN A 10 -9.01 21.45 -3.03
CA GLN A 10 -9.92 21.79 -1.92
C GLN A 10 -10.23 20.58 -1.02
N ARG A 11 -9.92 19.37 -1.49
CA ARG A 11 -10.29 18.11 -0.83
C ARG A 11 -9.08 17.22 -0.49
N ALA A 12 -7.87 17.72 -0.74
CA ALA A 12 -6.65 16.99 -0.53
C ALA A 12 -5.60 17.89 0.15
N THR A 13 -4.90 17.30 1.11
CA THR A 13 -3.71 17.90 1.72
C THR A 13 -2.49 17.21 1.13
N ILE A 14 -1.53 18.00 0.63
CA ILE A 14 -0.25 17.48 0.14
C ILE A 14 0.78 17.62 1.26
N LEU A 15 1.29 16.49 1.72
CA LEU A 15 2.39 16.44 2.67
C LEU A 15 3.68 16.03 1.95
N ARG A 16 4.68 16.91 1.94
CA ARG A 16 6.04 16.59 1.48
C ARG A 16 6.89 16.24 2.70
N SER A 17 7.02 14.95 2.97
CA SER A 17 7.82 14.42 4.09
C SER A 17 8.46 13.10 3.70
N ASP A 18 9.50 12.72 4.43
CA ASP A 18 9.88 11.32 4.53
C ASP A 18 8.77 10.57 5.31
N ILE A 19 8.41 9.37 4.85
CA ILE A 19 7.32 8.60 5.44
C ILE A 19 7.59 8.21 6.90
N THR A 20 8.86 8.08 7.28
CA THR A 20 9.29 7.80 8.66
C THR A 20 9.11 8.97 9.61
N GLN A 21 8.87 10.18 9.09
CA GLN A 21 8.73 11.42 9.85
C GLN A 21 7.29 11.95 9.88
N VAL A 22 6.34 11.20 9.31
CA VAL A 22 4.92 11.58 9.32
C VAL A 22 4.35 11.40 10.73
N ASP A 23 3.67 12.43 11.23
CA ASP A 23 2.86 12.33 12.45
C ASP A 23 1.62 11.46 12.17
N THR A 24 1.72 10.19 12.51
CA THR A 24 0.66 9.21 12.24
C THR A 24 -0.60 9.42 13.08
N ILE A 25 -0.51 10.19 14.16
CA ILE A 25 -1.66 10.55 15.00
C ILE A 25 -2.41 11.71 14.36
N ALA A 26 -1.70 12.78 13.98
CA ALA A 26 -2.30 13.94 13.34
C ALA A 26 -2.92 13.61 11.98
N PHE A 27 -2.36 12.64 11.26
CA PHE A 27 -2.81 12.21 9.94
C PHE A 27 -3.53 10.85 9.92
N ALA A 28 -4.01 10.37 11.08
CA ALA A 28 -4.78 9.13 11.16
C ALA A 28 -6.00 9.16 10.21
N CYS A 29 -6.26 8.07 9.53
CA CYS A 29 -7.31 7.95 8.52
C CYS A 29 -7.99 6.58 8.56
N ASP A 30 -9.15 6.45 7.90
CA ASP A 30 -9.86 5.17 7.87
C ASP A 30 -9.14 4.15 6.98
N VAL A 31 -8.64 4.60 5.84
CA VAL A 31 -8.05 3.75 4.80
C VAL A 31 -6.77 4.37 4.26
N VAL A 32 -5.71 3.57 4.19
CA VAL A 32 -4.50 3.90 3.44
C VAL A 32 -4.52 3.14 2.11
N LEU A 33 -4.26 3.84 1.00
CA LEU A 33 -4.03 3.25 -0.31
C LEU A 33 -2.61 3.61 -0.76
N MET A 34 -1.79 2.61 -1.10
CA MET A 34 -0.40 2.86 -1.46
C MET A 34 0.16 1.90 -2.50
N ASN A 35 1.15 2.42 -3.23
CA ASN A 35 2.05 1.71 -4.12
C ASN A 35 3.49 1.98 -3.62
N PRO A 36 3.94 1.33 -2.53
CA PRO A 36 5.27 1.54 -2.01
C PRO A 36 6.32 1.05 -3.01
N PRO A 37 7.56 1.56 -2.95
CA PRO A 37 8.62 1.07 -3.81
C PRO A 37 8.86 -0.43 -3.60
N TRP A 38 8.84 -1.21 -4.69
CA TRP A 38 9.19 -2.63 -4.69
C TRP A 38 10.22 -2.96 -5.78
N GLY A 39 10.95 -4.06 -5.60
CA GLY A 39 11.80 -4.65 -6.65
C GLY A 39 13.11 -3.91 -6.98
N GLN A 40 13.37 -2.73 -6.44
CA GLN A 40 14.62 -1.97 -6.68
C GLN A 40 15.64 -2.09 -5.55
N ARG A 41 15.19 -1.95 -4.30
CA ARG A 41 16.04 -2.04 -3.10
C ARG A 41 15.36 -2.96 -2.10
N SER A 42 16.16 -3.82 -1.47
CA SER A 42 15.68 -4.73 -0.44
C SER A 42 15.04 -3.94 0.72
N HIS A 43 13.85 -4.34 1.14
CA HIS A 43 13.08 -3.75 2.27
C HIS A 43 12.70 -2.26 2.14
N ALA A 44 12.72 -1.67 0.92
CA ALA A 44 12.33 -0.28 0.73
C ALA A 44 10.84 0.01 1.01
N ASP A 45 10.02 -1.03 1.00
CA ASP A 45 8.59 -0.99 1.34
C ASP A 45 8.34 -0.97 2.85
N ARG A 46 9.28 -1.45 3.67
CA ARG A 46 9.13 -1.61 5.11
C ARG A 46 8.68 -0.32 5.84
N PRO A 47 9.30 0.87 5.60
CA PRO A 47 8.86 2.10 6.26
C PRO A 47 7.42 2.51 5.90
N PHE A 48 6.99 2.22 4.67
CA PHE A 48 5.63 2.51 4.22
C PHE A 48 4.61 1.57 4.85
N LEU A 49 4.95 0.28 4.94
CA LEU A 49 4.14 -0.71 5.62
C LEU A 49 3.93 -0.31 7.09
N GLU A 50 5.01 0.02 7.81
CA GLU A 50 4.95 0.44 9.22
C GLU A 50 4.13 1.72 9.42
N ALA A 51 4.32 2.74 8.58
CA ALA A 51 3.50 3.95 8.64
C ALA A 51 2.02 3.66 8.32
N SER A 52 1.73 2.78 7.36
CA SER A 52 0.36 2.50 6.92
C SER A 52 -0.50 1.88 8.01
N ILE A 53 0.05 0.95 8.80
CA ILE A 53 -0.67 0.32 9.91
C ILE A 53 -0.87 1.27 11.10
N ALA A 54 0.01 2.27 11.26
CA ALA A 54 -0.13 3.31 12.27
C ALA A 54 -1.17 4.38 11.86
N LEU A 55 -1.24 4.69 10.56
CA LEU A 55 -2.20 5.66 10.01
C LEU A 55 -3.62 5.08 9.90
N ALA A 56 -3.76 3.83 9.45
CA ALA A 56 -5.05 3.25 9.10
C ALA A 56 -5.81 2.70 10.32
N ARG A 57 -7.06 3.14 10.45
CA ARG A 57 -8.00 2.60 11.45
C ARG A 57 -8.67 1.31 11.01
N ARG A 58 -9.00 1.19 9.72
CA ARG A 58 -9.82 0.08 9.20
C ARG A 58 -9.05 -0.83 8.26
N ALA A 59 -8.43 -0.26 7.23
CA ALA A 59 -7.81 -1.06 6.18
C ALA A 59 -6.59 -0.38 5.55
N VAL A 60 -5.64 -1.21 5.10
CA VAL A 60 -4.55 -0.79 4.22
C VAL A 60 -4.69 -1.56 2.91
N HIS A 61 -4.76 -0.83 1.80
CA HIS A 61 -4.66 -1.39 0.46
C HIS A 61 -3.26 -1.14 -0.08
N VAL A 62 -2.51 -2.21 -0.31
CA VAL A 62 -1.14 -2.15 -0.81
C VAL A 62 -1.06 -2.87 -2.14
N MET A 63 -0.59 -2.16 -3.16
CA MET A 63 -0.11 -2.79 -4.38
C MET A 63 1.32 -3.25 -4.13
N HIS A 64 1.66 -4.47 -4.54
CA HIS A 64 3.03 -4.99 -4.51
C HIS A 64 3.27 -5.90 -5.72
N SER A 65 4.46 -6.47 -5.85
CA SER A 65 4.66 -7.64 -6.70
C SER A 65 3.64 -8.74 -6.36
N SER A 66 3.08 -9.38 -7.38
CA SER A 66 2.18 -10.53 -7.22
C SER A 66 2.86 -11.71 -6.51
N PHE A 67 4.20 -11.75 -6.58
CA PHE A 67 5.05 -12.75 -5.94
C PHE A 67 5.50 -12.36 -4.52
N ALA A 68 5.00 -11.26 -3.96
CA ALA A 68 5.31 -10.87 -2.59
C ALA A 68 4.73 -11.90 -1.60
N VAL A 69 5.60 -12.60 -0.88
CA VAL A 69 5.21 -13.59 0.14
C VAL A 69 5.37 -13.06 1.57
N HIS A 70 5.99 -11.90 1.74
CA HIS A 70 6.30 -11.35 3.06
C HIS A 70 5.15 -10.54 3.67
N LEU A 71 4.14 -10.15 2.89
CA LEU A 71 3.06 -9.28 3.38
C LEU A 71 2.15 -9.98 4.39
N GLU A 72 1.79 -11.25 4.14
CA GLU A 72 0.97 -12.04 5.08
C GLU A 72 1.64 -12.27 6.44
N PRO A 73 2.88 -12.82 6.52
CA PRO A 73 3.53 -13.01 7.81
C PRO A 73 3.78 -11.68 8.50
N TRP A 74 4.23 -10.64 7.78
CA TRP A 74 4.44 -9.31 8.35
C TRP A 74 3.16 -8.72 8.95
N ALA A 75 2.03 -8.82 8.25
CA ALA A 75 0.74 -8.35 8.75
C ALA A 75 0.31 -9.13 10.00
N SER A 76 0.45 -10.47 9.96
CA SER A 76 0.08 -11.34 11.08
C SER A 76 0.88 -11.03 12.34
N ASP A 77 2.19 -10.78 12.21
CA ASP A 77 3.07 -10.39 13.31
C ASP A 77 2.62 -9.05 13.95
N GLY A 78 2.01 -8.16 13.15
CA GLY A 78 1.46 -6.89 13.60
C GLY A 78 0.02 -6.96 14.15
N GLY A 79 -0.60 -8.15 14.23
CA GLY A 79 -2.01 -8.31 14.64
C GLY A 79 -3.03 -8.01 13.54
N TRP A 80 -2.59 -7.94 12.29
CA TRP A 80 -3.43 -7.78 11.11
C TRP A 80 -3.60 -9.11 10.38
N GLU A 81 -4.60 -9.20 9.52
CA GLU A 81 -4.71 -10.23 8.51
C GLU A 81 -4.54 -9.57 7.13
N ALA A 82 -3.91 -10.29 6.19
CA ALA A 82 -3.69 -9.83 4.84
C ALA A 82 -4.29 -10.83 3.85
N GLU A 83 -4.91 -10.32 2.79
CA GLU A 83 -5.39 -11.13 1.68
C GLU A 83 -5.02 -10.47 0.35
N LYS A 84 -4.56 -11.26 -0.62
CA LYS A 84 -4.41 -10.80 -2.00
C LYS A 84 -5.74 -11.00 -2.73
N TRP A 85 -6.40 -9.92 -3.11
CA TRP A 85 -7.74 -9.96 -3.68
C TRP A 85 -7.75 -9.76 -5.21
N MET A 86 -6.65 -9.31 -5.81
CA MET A 86 -6.52 -9.12 -7.25
C MET A 86 -5.06 -9.24 -7.69
N GLU A 87 -4.86 -9.60 -8.95
CA GLU A 87 -3.59 -9.48 -9.66
C GLU A 87 -3.81 -8.80 -11.01
N ALA A 88 -2.82 -8.04 -11.46
CA ALA A 88 -2.83 -7.43 -12.78
C ALA A 88 -1.42 -7.36 -13.37
N GLU A 89 -1.33 -7.35 -14.70
CA GLU A 89 -0.07 -7.16 -15.42
C GLU A 89 0.07 -5.70 -15.86
N PHE A 90 1.18 -5.07 -15.48
CA PHE A 90 1.51 -3.70 -15.87
C PHE A 90 2.66 -3.72 -16.89
N PRO A 91 2.53 -3.03 -18.03
CA PRO A 91 3.62 -2.89 -18.97
C PRO A 91 4.72 -2.02 -18.36
N LEU A 92 5.96 -2.52 -18.41
CA LEU A 92 7.13 -1.74 -18.04
C LEU A 92 7.60 -0.91 -19.24
N PRO A 93 7.98 0.37 -19.03
CA PRO A 93 8.59 1.17 -20.07
C PRO A 93 9.84 0.49 -20.61
N ARG A 94 10.10 0.61 -21.92
CA ARG A 94 11.35 0.11 -22.53
C ARG A 94 12.52 0.79 -21.84
N THR A 95 13.37 0.02 -21.17
CA THR A 95 14.52 0.56 -20.44
C THR A 95 15.69 0.89 -21.38
N TYR A 96 15.77 0.27 -22.57
CA TYR A 96 16.85 0.48 -23.54
C TYR A 96 16.40 0.35 -25.01
N ALA A 97 16.98 1.17 -25.91
CA ALA A 97 16.63 1.24 -27.33
C ALA A 97 16.91 -0.04 -28.14
N HIS A 98 17.78 -0.93 -27.63
CA HIS A 98 18.26 -2.14 -28.33
C HIS A 98 17.62 -3.45 -27.82
N GLN A 99 16.60 -3.40 -26.95
CA GLN A 99 15.85 -4.60 -26.56
C GLN A 99 14.94 -5.09 -27.69
N LYS A 100 15.12 -6.37 -28.09
CA LYS A 100 14.32 -7.09 -29.11
C LYS A 100 12.95 -7.59 -28.62
N GLN A 101 12.66 -7.58 -27.32
CA GLN A 101 11.36 -7.98 -26.76
C GLN A 101 10.41 -6.79 -26.64
N ASP A 102 9.15 -6.99 -27.05
CA ASP A 102 8.21 -5.90 -27.37
C ASP A 102 7.59 -5.18 -26.16
N ARG A 103 7.59 -5.76 -24.95
CA ARG A 103 7.23 -5.12 -23.67
C ARG A 103 7.55 -6.10 -22.55
N ALA A 104 8.36 -5.69 -21.56
CA ALA A 104 8.43 -6.42 -20.30
C ALA A 104 7.18 -6.10 -19.48
N PHE A 105 6.63 -7.07 -18.75
CA PHE A 105 5.50 -6.85 -17.85
C PHE A 105 5.94 -7.10 -16.41
N THR A 106 5.34 -6.38 -15.47
CA THR A 106 5.39 -6.72 -14.05
C THR A 106 4.02 -7.17 -13.60
N LYS A 107 3.96 -8.31 -12.90
CA LYS A 107 2.72 -8.80 -12.30
C LYS A 107 2.61 -8.19 -10.91
N ALA A 108 1.61 -7.33 -10.71
CA ALA A 108 1.31 -6.75 -9.42
C ALA A 108 0.17 -7.52 -8.74
N GLY A 109 0.25 -7.65 -7.42
CA GLY A 109 -0.83 -8.11 -6.55
C GLY A 109 -1.39 -6.95 -5.75
N MET A 110 -2.70 -6.93 -5.57
CA MET A 110 -3.40 -5.97 -4.75
C MET A 110 -3.81 -6.69 -3.47
N TRP A 111 -3.28 -6.19 -2.37
CA TRP A 111 -3.46 -6.77 -1.06
C TRP A 111 -4.35 -5.85 -0.22
N ARG A 112 -5.18 -6.46 0.63
CA ARG A 112 -5.95 -5.78 1.66
C ARG A 112 -5.50 -6.32 3.02
N LEU A 113 -5.04 -5.41 3.88
CA LEU A 113 -4.75 -5.69 5.28
C LEU A 113 -5.89 -5.11 6.12
N ARG A 114 -6.40 -5.89 7.07
CA ARG A 114 -7.41 -5.46 8.05
C ARG A 114 -7.03 -5.93 9.45
N ARG A 115 -7.48 -5.21 10.49
CA ARG A 115 -7.26 -5.65 11.88
C ARG A 115 -8.05 -6.92 12.11
N LYS A 116 -7.43 -7.90 12.77
CA LYS A 116 -8.17 -9.05 13.29
C LYS A 116 -9.21 -8.52 14.30
N PRO A 117 -10.48 -8.95 14.22
CA PRO A 117 -11.45 -8.64 15.26
C PRO A 117 -10.87 -9.07 16.60
N THR A 118 -10.74 -8.14 17.55
CA THR A 118 -10.37 -8.52 18.92
C THR A 118 -11.61 -9.12 19.57
N VAL A 119 -11.44 -10.18 20.36
CA VAL A 119 -12.54 -10.91 21.03
C VAL A 119 -13.51 -9.96 21.75
N GLN A 120 -13.01 -8.86 22.32
CA GLN A 120 -13.83 -7.83 22.98
C GLN A 120 -14.82 -7.08 22.06
N ALA A 121 -14.45 -6.80 20.80
CA ALA A 121 -15.30 -6.06 19.87
C ALA A 121 -16.41 -6.94 19.25
N ALA A 122 -16.28 -8.27 19.34
CA ALA A 122 -17.33 -9.20 18.95
C ALA A 122 -18.43 -9.30 20.03
N GLU A 123 -18.08 -9.08 21.30
CA GLU A 123 -19.01 -9.07 22.44
C GLU A 123 -19.83 -7.78 22.49
N ASP A 124 -19.24 -6.62 22.15
CA ASP A 124 -19.94 -5.32 22.12
C ASP A 124 -20.86 -5.12 20.89
N ALA A 125 -20.84 -6.06 19.93
CA ALA A 125 -21.65 -6.04 18.71
C ALA A 125 -22.88 -6.95 18.77
N THR A 126 -23.18 -7.54 19.93
CA THR A 126 -24.36 -8.38 20.22
C THR A 126 -25.23 -7.72 21.29
#